data_AF-A0A955CH76-F1
#
_entry.id   AF-A0A955CH76-F1
#
_cell.length_a   1.000
_cell.length_b   1.000
_cell.length_c   1.000
_cell.angle_alpha   90.00
_cell.angle_beta   90.00
_cell.angle_gamma   90.00
#
_symmetry.space_group_name_H-M   'P 1'
#
loop_
_entity.id
_entity.type
_entity.pdbx_description
1 polymer ?
#
loop_
_entity_poly.entity_id
_entity_poly.type
_entity_poly.pdbx_seq_one_letter_code
_entity_poly.pdbx_strand_id
1 'polypeptide(L)'
;ALDNRVVLLGTAIAALLVSLPLPWLTISTNSMTLPDPSVTAHGRLGPGPTRLPLPDFMNFKLTATGLNGSIRLGDSVPIWLLVTIATVATSLAIANTRGVTAVPRKALIGVLGVVGLFFGAAIVAVASGEATAGVGLLLACVALAVAMFQIASTPSVDT
;
A
#
# COMPACT_ATOMS: atom_id res chain seq x y z
N ALA A 1 -1.29 34.63 -2.46
CA ALA A 1 -0.29 33.55 -2.41
C ALA A 1 -1.04 32.22 -2.41
N LEU A 2 -0.66 31.27 -3.26
CA LEU A 2 -1.24 29.93 -3.16
C LEU A 2 -0.87 29.37 -1.79
N ASP A 3 -1.85 28.94 -1.01
CA ASP A 3 -1.61 28.43 0.34
C ASP A 3 -0.67 27.21 0.24
N ASN A 4 0.47 27.24 0.92
CA ASN A 4 1.51 26.19 0.86
C ASN A 4 0.93 24.78 1.11
N ARG A 5 -0.16 24.72 1.88
CA ARG A 5 -0.93 23.50 2.15
C ARG A 5 -1.56 22.90 0.90
N VAL A 6 -2.17 23.73 0.07
CA VAL A 6 -2.80 23.28 -1.19
C VAL A 6 -1.75 22.73 -2.13
N VAL A 7 -0.56 23.34 -2.17
CA VAL A 7 0.57 22.84 -2.96
C VAL A 7 0.99 21.46 -2.45
N LEU A 8 1.23 21.31 -1.13
CA LEU A 8 1.69 20.05 -0.54
C LEU A 8 0.66 18.91 -0.71
N LEU A 9 -0.63 19.19 -0.50
CA LEU A 9 -1.70 18.21 -0.73
C LEU A 9 -1.82 17.86 -2.22
N GLY A 10 -1.69 18.84 -3.11
CA GLY A 10 -1.67 18.60 -4.56
C GLY A 10 -0.50 17.72 -4.99
N THR A 11 0.71 17.96 -4.45
CA THR A 11 1.88 17.11 -4.70
C THR A 11 1.71 15.71 -4.12
N ALA A 12 1.05 15.56 -2.98
CA ALA A 12 0.76 14.24 -2.40
C ALA A 12 -0.20 13.45 -3.29
N ILE A 13 -1.24 14.09 -3.84
CA ILE A 13 -2.14 13.46 -4.82
C ILE A 13 -1.35 13.02 -6.06
N ALA A 14 -0.53 13.90 -6.63
CA ALA A 14 0.27 13.55 -7.80
C ALA A 14 1.21 12.37 -7.52
N ALA A 15 1.88 12.35 -6.36
CA ALA A 15 2.75 11.27 -5.93
C ALA A 15 1.99 9.95 -5.74
N LEU A 16 0.79 9.99 -5.13
CA LEU A 16 -0.09 8.82 -4.99
C LEU A 16 -0.48 8.25 -6.36
N LEU A 17 -0.89 9.09 -7.31
CA LEU A 17 -1.28 8.62 -8.64
C LEU A 17 -0.10 8.09 -9.45
N VAL A 18 1.06 8.76 -9.39
CA VAL A 18 2.30 8.31 -10.03
C VAL A 18 2.82 7.01 -9.41
N SER A 19 2.48 6.72 -8.15
CA SER A 19 2.86 5.46 -7.52
C SER A 19 2.19 4.23 -8.14
N LEU A 20 1.02 4.36 -8.78
CA LEU A 20 0.25 3.24 -9.33
C LEU A 20 1.00 2.42 -10.39
N PRO A 21 1.57 3.03 -11.45
CA PRO A 21 2.32 2.28 -12.45
C PRO A 21 3.69 1.80 -11.94
N LEU A 22 4.18 2.31 -10.80
CA LEU A 22 5.49 1.96 -10.29
C LEU A 22 5.51 0.59 -9.60
N PRO A 23 6.68 -0.05 -9.48
CA PRO A 23 6.86 -1.24 -8.66
C PRO A 23 6.55 -0.96 -7.19
N TRP A 24 5.66 -1.74 -6.57
CA TRP A 24 5.33 -1.65 -5.16
C TRP A 24 6.07 -2.69 -4.34
N LEU A 25 6.01 -3.95 -4.77
CA LEU A 25 6.65 -5.08 -4.13
C LEU A 25 7.32 -5.93 -5.19
N THR A 26 8.55 -6.35 -4.94
CA THR A 26 9.24 -7.34 -5.78
C THR A 26 9.51 -8.56 -4.93
N ILE A 27 9.02 -9.71 -5.38
CA ILE A 27 9.27 -11.02 -4.78
C ILE A 27 10.29 -11.72 -5.69
N SER A 28 11.46 -12.03 -5.14
CA SER A 28 12.45 -12.90 -5.77
C SER A 28 12.26 -14.31 -5.23
N THR A 29 11.83 -15.23 -6.10
CA THR A 29 11.66 -16.62 -5.72
C THR A 29 12.85 -17.44 -6.24
N ASN A 30 13.67 -17.92 -5.30
CA ASN A 30 14.84 -18.75 -5.60
C ASN A 30 14.56 -20.24 -5.34
N SER A 31 13.31 -20.60 -5.03
CA SER A 31 12.92 -21.98 -4.71
C SER A 31 11.50 -22.27 -5.15
N MET A 32 11.30 -23.40 -5.81
CA MET A 32 9.98 -23.90 -6.19
C MET A 32 9.47 -24.86 -5.11
N THR A 33 8.32 -24.57 -4.52
CA THR A 33 7.59 -25.53 -3.68
C THR A 33 6.78 -26.42 -4.60
N LEU A 34 7.16 -27.69 -4.78
CA LEU A 34 6.32 -28.62 -5.52
C LEU A 34 5.14 -29.06 -4.65
N PRO A 35 3.93 -29.19 -5.23
CA PRO A 35 2.84 -29.89 -4.59
C PRO A 35 3.30 -31.30 -4.26
N ASP A 36 3.16 -31.69 -3.00
CA ASP A 36 3.54 -33.01 -2.53
C ASP A 36 2.66 -34.06 -3.24
N PRO A 37 3.23 -34.99 -4.04
CA PRO A 37 2.44 -36.06 -4.65
C PRO A 37 1.91 -37.08 -3.62
N SER A 38 2.23 -36.92 -2.31
CA SER A 38 1.88 -37.85 -1.25
C SER A 38 0.66 -37.48 -0.39
N VAL A 39 -0.29 -36.70 -0.90
CA VAL A 39 -1.67 -36.74 -0.35
C VAL A 39 -2.34 -38.04 -0.78
N THR A 40 -1.87 -39.15 -0.21
CA THR A 40 -2.62 -40.40 -0.16
C THR A 40 -3.69 -40.24 0.92
N ALA A 41 -4.91 -40.65 0.60
CA ALA A 41 -6.14 -40.45 1.37
C ALA A 41 -6.18 -41.11 2.77
N HIS A 42 -5.04 -41.45 3.38
CA HIS A 42 -4.95 -42.13 4.66
C HIS A 42 -3.80 -41.59 5.54
N GLY A 43 -4.00 -40.38 6.10
CA GLY A 43 -3.59 -40.03 7.47
C GLY A 43 -2.16 -40.35 7.95
N ARG A 44 -1.12 -40.24 7.11
CA ARG A 44 0.28 -40.34 7.57
C ARG A 44 1.04 -39.03 7.39
N LEU A 45 1.72 -38.62 8.46
CA LEU A 45 2.72 -37.55 8.50
C LEU A 45 3.91 -37.89 7.59
N GLY A 46 3.88 -37.36 6.36
CA GLY A 46 5.05 -37.29 5.48
C GLY A 46 5.96 -36.11 5.87
N PRO A 47 7.25 -36.14 5.51
CA PRO A 47 8.13 -34.99 5.70
C PRO A 47 7.58 -33.81 4.91
N GLY A 48 7.61 -32.61 5.51
CA GLY A 48 6.97 -31.41 4.97
C GLY A 48 7.37 -31.04 3.54
N PRO A 49 6.74 -30.00 2.96
CA PRO A 49 6.87 -29.65 1.55
C PRO A 49 8.34 -29.54 1.11
N THR A 50 8.70 -30.29 0.05
CA THR A 50 10.06 -30.28 -0.49
C THR A 50 10.28 -28.97 -1.26
N ARG A 51 11.17 -28.11 -0.76
CA ARG A 51 11.62 -26.89 -1.44
C ARG A 51 12.81 -27.23 -2.33
N LEU A 52 12.63 -27.18 -3.64
CA LEU A 52 13.72 -27.37 -4.59
C LEU A 52 14.38 -26.02 -4.88
N PRO A 53 15.68 -25.83 -4.56
CA PRO A 53 16.40 -24.62 -4.92
C PRO A 53 16.50 -24.56 -6.45
N LEU A 54 16.09 -23.43 -7.03
CA LEU A 54 16.19 -23.20 -8.46
C LEU A 54 17.64 -22.78 -8.79
N PRO A 55 18.23 -23.26 -9.90
CA PRO A 55 19.47 -22.73 -10.43
C PRO A 55 19.36 -21.21 -10.66
N ASP A 56 20.44 -20.47 -10.46
CA ASP A 56 20.42 -18.99 -10.49
C ASP A 56 19.91 -18.35 -11.79
N PHE A 57 19.96 -19.08 -12.90
CA PHE A 57 19.41 -18.66 -14.19
C PHE A 57 17.88 -18.77 -14.28
N MET A 58 17.22 -19.45 -13.34
CA MET A 58 15.76 -19.59 -13.21
C MET A 58 15.17 -18.70 -12.09
N ASN A 59 15.93 -17.72 -11.60
CA ASN A 59 15.41 -16.73 -10.65
C ASN A 59 14.33 -15.86 -11.32
N PHE A 60 13.06 -16.12 -11.02
CA PHE A 60 11.94 -15.29 -11.47
C PHE A 60 11.73 -14.12 -10.50
N LYS A 61 11.66 -12.91 -11.04
CA LYS A 61 11.26 -11.70 -10.30
C LYS A 61 9.81 -11.40 -10.61
N LEU A 62 8.94 -11.56 -9.62
CA LEU A 62 7.55 -11.14 -9.72
C LEU A 62 7.44 -9.74 -9.12
N THR A 63 7.15 -8.76 -9.97
CA THR A 63 6.95 -7.37 -9.55
C THR A 63 5.46 -7.07 -9.51
N ALA A 64 4.94 -6.82 -8.32
CA ALA A 64 3.60 -6.29 -8.12
C ALA A 64 3.65 -4.77 -8.26
N THR A 65 2.85 -4.23 -9.19
CA THR A 65 2.62 -2.79 -9.33
C THR A 65 1.37 -2.36 -8.57
N GLY A 66 1.15 -1.06 -8.39
CA GLY A 66 -0.06 -0.55 -7.74
C GLY A 66 -1.35 -0.81 -8.52
N LEU A 67 -1.25 -1.11 -9.82
CA LEU A 67 -2.39 -1.44 -10.68
C LEU A 67 -2.84 -2.90 -10.54
N ASN A 68 -1.90 -3.83 -10.40
CA ASN A 68 -2.17 -5.27 -10.39
C ASN A 68 -2.02 -5.91 -9.01
N GLY A 69 -1.41 -5.21 -8.06
CA GLY A 69 -1.16 -5.71 -6.72
C GLY A 69 -2.37 -5.55 -5.79
N SER A 70 -2.40 -6.40 -4.76
CA SER A 70 -3.33 -6.31 -3.64
C SER A 70 -2.55 -6.41 -2.33
N ILE A 71 -3.05 -5.76 -1.28
CA ILE A 71 -2.53 -5.89 0.08
C ILE A 71 -3.56 -6.64 0.91
N ARG A 72 -3.11 -7.57 1.74
CA ARG A 72 -3.99 -8.37 2.61
C ARG A 72 -3.87 -7.92 4.06
N LEU A 73 -4.98 -7.52 4.64
CA LEU A 73 -5.15 -7.28 6.07
C LEU A 73 -6.48 -7.92 6.49
N GLY A 74 -6.47 -9.25 6.66
CA GLY A 74 -7.69 -10.07 6.67
C GLY A 74 -8.14 -10.39 5.24
N ASP A 75 -8.74 -9.40 4.57
CA ASP A 75 -9.17 -9.51 3.17
C ASP A 75 -8.17 -8.90 2.18
N SER A 76 -8.20 -9.39 0.94
CA SER A 76 -7.38 -8.88 -0.16
C SER A 76 -8.01 -7.63 -0.75
N VAL A 77 -7.33 -6.50 -0.61
CA VAL A 77 -7.79 -5.21 -1.12
C VAL A 77 -6.85 -4.75 -2.25
N PRO A 78 -7.37 -4.41 -3.44
CA PRO A 78 -6.54 -3.89 -4.53
C PRO A 78 -5.84 -2.58 -4.17
N ILE A 79 -4.56 -2.45 -4.53
CA ILE A 79 -3.76 -1.26 -4.20
C ILE A 79 -4.34 0.00 -4.86
N TRP A 80 -4.80 -0.10 -6.12
CA TRP A 80 -5.40 1.03 -6.83
C TRP A 80 -6.62 1.59 -6.10
N LEU A 81 -7.40 0.72 -5.43
CA LEU A 81 -8.57 1.14 -4.66
C LEU A 81 -8.13 1.96 -3.43
N LEU A 82 -7.12 1.49 -2.71
CA LEU A 82 -6.55 2.21 -1.57
C LEU A 82 -6.00 3.58 -1.96
N VAL A 83 -5.25 3.64 -3.07
CA VAL A 83 -4.71 4.88 -3.61
C VAL A 83 -5.83 5.83 -4.04
N THR A 84 -6.90 5.32 -4.65
CA THR A 84 -8.06 6.12 -5.06
C THR A 84 -8.76 6.71 -3.84
N ILE A 85 -9.01 5.90 -2.80
CA ILE A 85 -9.62 6.36 -1.54
C ILE A 85 -8.75 7.45 -0.89
N ALA A 86 -7.43 7.23 -0.81
CA ALA A 86 -6.52 8.24 -0.27
C ALA A 86 -6.52 9.54 -1.09
N THR A 87 -6.56 9.42 -2.42
CA THR A 87 -6.61 10.57 -3.33
C THR A 87 -7.91 11.36 -3.16
N VAL A 88 -9.06 10.69 -3.05
CA VAL A 88 -10.36 11.32 -2.80
C VAL A 88 -10.38 12.01 -1.45
N ALA A 89 -9.93 11.34 -0.38
CA ALA A 89 -9.87 11.94 0.96
C ALA A 89 -8.95 13.17 0.99
N THR A 90 -7.82 13.12 0.30
CA THR A 90 -6.89 14.26 0.17
C THR A 90 -7.50 15.40 -0.65
N SER A 91 -8.26 15.08 -1.70
CA SER A 91 -8.98 16.08 -2.51
C SER A 91 -10.08 16.76 -1.71
N LEU A 92 -10.83 16.02 -0.88
CA LEU A 92 -11.81 16.56 0.05
C LEU A 92 -11.15 17.47 1.10
N ALA A 93 -9.94 17.16 1.55
CA ALA A 93 -9.18 18.05 2.42
C ALA A 93 -8.86 19.39 1.75
N ILE A 94 -8.49 19.39 0.46
CA ILE A 94 -8.29 20.62 -0.32
C ILE A 94 -9.62 21.37 -0.50
N ALA A 95 -10.73 20.66 -0.73
CA ALA A 95 -12.05 21.29 -0.84
C ALA A 95 -12.49 21.95 0.48
N ASN A 96 -12.20 21.32 1.62
CA ASN A 96 -12.42 21.87 2.95
C ASN A 96 -11.63 23.16 3.19
N THR A 97 -10.35 23.25 2.77
CA THR A 97 -9.57 24.50 2.95
C THR A 97 -10.09 25.66 2.11
N ARG A 98 -10.86 25.37 1.07
CA ARG A 98 -11.52 26.37 0.21
C ARG A 98 -12.97 26.65 0.62
N GLY A 99 -13.48 26.02 1.68
CA GLY A 99 -14.86 26.19 2.13
C GLY A 99 -15.92 25.57 1.20
N VAL A 100 -15.52 24.68 0.28
CA VAL A 100 -16.44 24.01 -0.66
C VAL A 100 -17.19 22.86 0.04
N THR A 101 -16.54 22.22 1.02
CA THR A 101 -17.09 21.10 1.78
C THR A 101 -16.85 21.29 3.27
N ALA A 102 -17.68 20.66 4.11
CA ALA A 102 -17.59 20.70 5.57
C ALA A 102 -17.36 19.29 6.15
N VAL A 103 -16.46 18.51 5.52
CA VAL A 103 -16.20 17.15 6.00
C VAL A 103 -15.40 17.20 7.31
N PRO A 104 -15.85 16.53 8.39
CA PRO A 104 -15.12 16.54 9.65
C PRO A 104 -13.69 16.01 9.48
N ARG A 105 -12.70 16.73 10.02
CA ARG A 105 -11.30 16.32 9.89
C ARG A 105 -11.05 14.92 10.41
N LYS A 106 -11.66 14.57 11.55
CA LYS A 106 -11.51 13.24 12.17
C LYS A 106 -11.95 12.13 11.22
N ALA A 107 -12.95 12.37 10.37
CA ALA A 107 -13.39 11.41 9.36
C ALA A 107 -12.32 11.24 8.26
N LEU A 108 -11.75 12.33 7.75
CA LEU A 108 -10.68 12.28 6.75
C LEU A 108 -9.42 11.57 7.28
N ILE A 109 -9.00 11.90 8.50
CA ILE A 109 -7.87 11.22 9.16
C ILE A 109 -8.19 9.75 9.41
N GLY A 110 -9.42 9.42 9.81
CA GLY A 110 -9.85 8.03 9.99
C GLY A 110 -9.73 7.23 8.70
N VAL A 111 -10.24 7.76 7.58
CA VAL A 111 -10.13 7.12 6.25
C VAL A 111 -8.67 6.94 5.83
N LEU A 112 -7.86 7.99 5.93
CA LEU A 112 -6.44 7.91 5.60
C LEU A 112 -5.66 6.98 6.54
N GLY A 113 -6.07 6.90 7.81
CA GLY A 113 -5.52 5.98 8.80
C GLY A 113 -5.79 4.53 8.44
N VAL A 114 -7.00 4.20 7.99
CA VAL A 114 -7.33 2.86 7.48
C VAL A 114 -6.45 2.52 6.27
N VAL A 115 -6.31 3.41 5.29
CA VAL A 115 -5.39 3.21 4.16
C VAL A 115 -3.95 3.03 4.65
N GLY A 116 -3.54 3.81 5.64
CA GLY A 116 -2.24 3.72 6.29
C GLY A 116 -1.97 2.38 6.96
N LEU A 117 -2.99 1.73 7.53
CA LEU A 117 -2.85 0.38 8.09
C LEU A 117 -2.53 -0.64 7.00
N PHE A 118 -3.17 -0.56 5.83
CA PHE A 118 -2.83 -1.43 4.70
C PHE A 118 -1.41 -1.18 4.22
N PHE A 119 -1.00 0.07 4.02
CA PHE A 119 0.38 0.37 3.61
C PHE A 119 1.39 -0.03 4.69
N GLY A 120 1.04 0.10 5.97
CA GLY A 120 1.82 -0.39 7.10
C GLY A 120 2.03 -1.89 7.05
N ALA A 121 1.00 -2.69 6.74
CA ALA A 121 1.15 -4.12 6.55
C ALA A 121 2.10 -4.47 5.40
N ALA A 122 2.05 -3.73 4.29
CA ALA A 122 3.00 -3.90 3.20
C ALA A 122 4.45 -3.57 3.64
N ILE A 123 4.66 -2.53 4.45
CA ILE A 123 5.97 -2.21 5.04
C ILE A 123 6.45 -3.34 5.96
N VAL A 124 5.57 -3.89 6.81
CA VAL A 124 5.92 -4.99 7.71
C VAL A 124 6.32 -6.24 6.92
N ALA A 125 5.62 -6.57 5.83
CA ALA A 125 5.97 -7.68 4.95
C ALA A 125 7.34 -7.47 4.26
N VAL A 126 7.71 -6.22 3.96
CA VAL A 126 9.06 -5.91 3.47
C VAL A 126 10.10 -6.07 4.59
N ALA A 127 9.79 -5.60 5.79
CA ALA A 127 10.67 -5.70 6.94
C ALA A 127 10.90 -7.15 7.40
N SER A 128 9.93 -8.05 7.19
CA SER A 128 10.09 -9.49 7.46
C SER A 128 10.97 -10.20 6.43
N GLY A 129 11.39 -9.52 5.36
CA GLY A 129 12.23 -10.07 4.30
C GLY A 129 11.48 -10.92 3.27
N GLU A 130 10.14 -10.95 3.34
CA GLU A 130 9.31 -11.69 2.39
C GLU A 130 9.21 -11.00 1.03
N ALA A 131 9.39 -9.68 0.99
CA ALA A 131 9.36 -8.88 -0.22
C ALA A 131 10.36 -7.73 -0.16
N THR A 132 10.77 -7.23 -1.33
CA THR A 132 11.54 -5.98 -1.43
C THR A 132 10.59 -4.83 -1.73
N ALA A 133 10.66 -3.74 -0.95
CA ALA A 133 9.92 -2.52 -1.24
C ALA A 133 10.37 -1.93 -2.59
N GLY A 134 9.40 -1.71 -3.47
CA GLY A 134 9.58 -0.92 -4.67
C GLY A 134 9.39 0.58 -4.41
N VAL A 135 9.81 1.39 -5.38
CA VAL A 135 9.72 2.86 -5.33
C VAL A 135 8.27 3.34 -5.19
N GLY A 136 7.31 2.62 -5.78
CA GLY A 136 5.89 2.94 -5.69
C GLY A 136 5.35 2.90 -4.26
N LEU A 137 5.72 1.87 -3.49
CA LEU A 137 5.30 1.76 -2.09
C LEU A 137 5.87 2.91 -1.26
N LEU A 138 7.17 3.20 -1.40
CA LEU A 138 7.82 4.29 -0.66
C LEU A 138 7.18 5.65 -0.99
N LEU A 139 6.96 5.93 -2.28
CA LEU A 139 6.33 7.16 -2.74
C LEU A 139 4.91 7.31 -2.18
N ALA A 140 4.12 6.23 -2.21
CA ALA A 140 2.76 6.22 -1.69
C ALA A 140 2.72 6.44 -0.17
N CYS A 141 3.65 5.83 0.59
CA CYS A 141 3.76 6.02 2.03
C CYS A 141 4.15 7.45 2.41
N VAL A 142 5.13 8.04 1.70
CA VAL A 142 5.52 9.44 1.93
C VAL A 142 4.37 10.38 1.60
N ALA A 143 3.71 10.18 0.47
CA ALA A 143 2.57 11.00 0.07
C ALA A 143 1.42 10.92 1.08
N LEU A 144 1.12 9.70 1.56
CA LEU A 144 0.11 9.48 2.61
C LEU A 144 0.48 10.18 3.92
N ALA A 145 1.74 10.07 4.36
CA ALA A 145 2.22 10.71 5.58
C ALA A 145 2.13 12.25 5.49
N VAL A 146 2.52 12.82 4.34
CA VAL A 146 2.38 14.26 4.07
C VAL A 146 0.90 14.66 4.12
N ALA A 147 0.01 13.94 3.44
CA ALA A 147 -1.42 14.23 3.45
C ALA A 147 -2.00 14.20 4.87
N MET A 148 -1.71 13.14 5.64
CA MET A 148 -2.16 13.02 7.03
C MET A 148 -1.62 14.14 7.91
N PHE A 149 -0.34 14.51 7.78
CA PHE A 149 0.26 15.59 8.56
C PHE A 149 -0.35 16.96 8.23
N GLN A 150 -0.57 17.25 6.95
CA GLN A 150 -1.21 18.51 6.52
C GLN A 150 -2.66 18.60 7.01
N ILE A 151 -3.40 17.49 6.96
CA ILE A 151 -4.76 17.43 7.47
C ILE A 151 -4.76 17.57 9.00
N ALA A 152 -3.88 16.88 9.72
CA ALA A 152 -3.82 16.98 11.18
C ALA A 152 -3.46 18.39 11.68
N SER A 153 -2.54 19.07 11.00
CA SER A 153 -2.01 20.39 11.38
C SER A 153 -2.86 21.59 10.99
N THR A 154 -4.01 21.40 10.33
CA THR A 154 -4.96 22.51 10.16
C THR A 154 -5.49 22.91 11.56
N PRO A 155 -5.80 24.17 11.87
CA PRO A 155 -6.48 24.50 13.14
C PRO A 155 -7.91 23.95 13.12
N SER A 156 -8.42 23.40 14.22
CA SER A 156 -9.84 23.04 14.29
C SER A 156 -10.65 24.34 14.27
N VAL A 157 -11.54 24.48 13.30
CA VAL A 157 -12.69 25.36 13.49
C VAL A 157 -13.66 24.47 14.24
N ASP A 158 -13.59 24.52 15.57
CA ASP A 158 -14.58 23.85 16.41
C ASP A 158 -15.94 24.48 16.09
N THR A 159 -16.74 23.77 15.30
CA THR A 159 -18.18 23.98 15.15
C THR A 159 -18.89 22.74 15.63
#